data_AF-A0A929IY51-F1
#
_entry.id   AF-A0A929IY51-F1
#
_cell.length_a   1.000
_cell.length_b   1.000
_cell.length_c   1.000
_cell.angle_alpha   90.00
_cell.angle_beta   90.00
_cell.angle_gamma   90.00
#
_symmetry.space_group_name_H-M   'P 1'
#
loop_
_entity.id
_entity.type
_entity.pdbx_description
1 polymer ?
#
loop_
_entity_poly.entity_id
_entity_poly.type
_entity_poly.pdbx_seq_one_letter_code
_entity_poly.pdbx_strand_id
1 'polypeptide(L)'
;MLEVNEEYLDKITETFYLLLRGKRPSVIELPKDYPDNEVKQVVSYINKFIVEFNINTKFMYSLSRGELDCEPPKSKMLGVQSFKNLQASLRHLTWKTQQIATGDFTQSVDFIGDFSKAFNTMTQQLEQAFTDIENANAELALKNKQITSSIRYAQRIQQAILPSKPKLDQALGNYFIIYYPKDIVSGDFYWLTQVEDKV
;
A
#
# COMPACT_ATOMS: atom_id res chain seq x y z
N MET A 1 -65.82 17.66 -0.71
CA MET A 1 -65.05 17.34 0.51
C MET A 1 -64.37 16.02 0.22
N LEU A 2 -63.03 15.95 0.21
CA LEU A 2 -62.33 14.69 -0.05
C LEU A 2 -62.58 13.77 1.15
N GLU A 3 -63.24 12.63 0.93
CA GLU A 3 -63.33 11.59 1.95
C GLU A 3 -61.97 10.87 2.02
N VAL A 4 -61.10 11.36 2.89
CA VAL A 4 -59.82 10.71 3.18
C VAL A 4 -60.08 9.63 4.22
N ASN A 5 -59.90 8.37 3.84
CA ASN A 5 -59.97 7.25 4.79
C ASN A 5 -58.78 7.34 5.78
N GLU A 6 -59.10 7.42 7.08
CA GLU A 6 -58.15 7.55 8.20
C GLU A 6 -57.06 6.46 8.18
N GLU A 7 -57.36 5.26 7.70
CA GLU A 7 -56.42 4.15 7.61
C GLU A 7 -55.15 4.49 6.78
N TYR A 8 -55.30 5.28 5.71
CA TYR A 8 -54.16 5.68 4.89
C TYR A 8 -53.34 6.80 5.53
N LEU A 9 -53.97 7.67 6.32
CA LEU A 9 -53.26 8.67 7.12
C LEU A 9 -52.41 7.99 8.20
N ASP A 10 -52.93 6.92 8.81
CA ASP A 10 -52.17 6.10 9.77
C ASP A 10 -50.96 5.42 9.11
N LYS A 11 -51.13 4.81 7.93
CA LYS A 11 -50.00 4.18 7.19
C LYS A 11 -48.93 5.20 6.77
N ILE A 12 -49.34 6.40 6.39
CA ILE A 12 -48.42 7.51 6.10
C ILE A 12 -47.67 7.91 7.38
N THR A 13 -48.39 8.06 8.49
CA THR A 13 -47.80 8.41 9.80
C THR A 13 -46.81 7.35 10.27
N GLU A 14 -47.17 6.06 10.15
CA GLU A 14 -46.30 4.94 10.47
C GLU A 14 -45.03 4.93 9.62
N THR A 15 -45.15 5.21 8.32
CA THR A 15 -44.00 5.32 7.41
C THR A 15 -42.99 6.34 7.91
N PHE A 16 -43.44 7.55 8.25
CA PHE A 16 -42.55 8.59 8.78
C PHE A 16 -42.02 8.25 10.17
N TYR A 17 -42.83 7.62 11.03
CA TYR A 17 -42.39 7.13 12.32
C TYR A 17 -41.21 6.13 12.19
N LEU A 18 -41.30 5.18 11.25
CA LEU A 18 -40.24 4.22 10.99
C LEU A 18 -38.97 4.90 10.47
N LEU A 19 -39.10 5.83 9.52
CA LEU A 19 -37.99 6.60 8.98
C LEU A 19 -37.23 7.36 10.07
N LEU A 20 -37.95 8.06 10.95
CA LEU A 20 -37.36 8.82 12.05
C LEU A 20 -36.67 7.92 13.09
N ARG A 21 -37.05 6.65 13.17
CA ARG A 21 -36.39 5.63 14.02
C ARG A 21 -35.25 4.90 13.31
N GLY A 22 -34.89 5.30 12.09
CA GLY A 22 -33.85 4.65 11.29
C GLY A 22 -34.23 3.25 10.78
N LYS A 23 -35.53 2.92 10.79
CA LYS A 23 -36.06 1.66 10.24
C LYS A 23 -36.40 1.83 8.76
N ARG A 24 -36.47 0.70 8.04
CA ARG A 24 -36.87 0.67 6.63
C ARG A 24 -38.38 0.54 6.53
N PRO A 25 -39.10 1.56 6.03
CA PRO A 25 -40.53 1.43 5.78
C PRO A 25 -40.79 0.54 4.56
N SER A 26 -41.97 -0.07 4.54
CA SER A 26 -42.51 -0.78 3.38
C SER A 26 -43.42 0.14 2.58
N VAL A 27 -43.61 -0.14 1.30
CA VAL A 27 -44.53 0.63 0.45
C VAL A 27 -45.97 0.50 0.95
N ILE A 28 -46.74 1.57 0.81
CA ILE A 28 -48.16 1.62 1.13
C ILE A 28 -48.93 1.07 -0.07
N GLU A 29 -49.60 -0.06 0.08
CA GLU A 29 -50.42 -0.66 -0.98
C GLU A 29 -51.81 0.00 -1.03
N LEU A 30 -52.22 0.40 -2.23
CA LEU A 30 -53.58 0.86 -2.53
C LEU A 30 -54.33 -0.21 -3.34
N PRO A 31 -55.65 -0.36 -3.14
CA PRO A 31 -56.49 -1.17 -4.02
C PRO A 31 -56.31 -0.79 -5.50
N LYS A 32 -56.39 -1.78 -6.41
CA LYS A 32 -56.18 -1.55 -7.85
C LYS A 32 -57.21 -0.59 -8.46
N ASP A 33 -58.41 -0.58 -7.89
CA ASP A 33 -59.57 0.23 -8.22
C ASP A 33 -59.62 1.55 -7.42
N TYR A 34 -58.59 1.88 -6.63
CA TYR A 34 -58.59 3.10 -5.82
C TYR A 34 -58.71 4.35 -6.70
N PRO A 35 -59.64 5.28 -6.36
CA PRO A 35 -59.94 6.45 -7.16
C PRO A 35 -58.69 7.29 -7.41
N ASP A 36 -58.59 7.87 -8.60
CA ASP A 36 -57.51 8.79 -8.93
C ASP A 36 -57.76 10.15 -8.27
N ASN A 37 -57.20 10.32 -7.08
CA ASN A 37 -57.36 11.49 -6.22
C ASN A 37 -56.01 11.90 -5.60
N GLU A 38 -56.01 12.95 -4.79
CA GLU A 38 -54.83 13.47 -4.12
C GLU A 38 -54.19 12.43 -3.19
N VAL A 39 -54.98 11.56 -2.56
CA VAL A 39 -54.47 10.48 -1.69
C VAL A 39 -53.63 9.49 -2.49
N LYS A 40 -54.12 9.06 -3.67
CA LYS A 40 -53.38 8.17 -4.58
C LYS A 40 -52.08 8.81 -5.05
N GLN A 41 -52.10 10.10 -5.36
CA GLN A 41 -50.90 10.84 -5.75
C GLN A 41 -49.88 10.93 -4.61
N VAL A 42 -50.32 11.30 -3.40
CA VAL A 42 -49.46 11.38 -2.21
C VAL A 42 -48.82 10.02 -1.90
N VAL A 43 -49.61 8.94 -1.89
CA VAL A 43 -49.10 7.59 -1.67
C VAL A 43 -48.11 7.16 -2.76
N SER A 44 -48.36 7.53 -4.02
CA SER A 44 -47.40 7.30 -5.12
C SER A 44 -46.06 8.00 -4.90
N TYR A 45 -46.08 9.28 -4.47
CA TYR A 45 -44.86 10.00 -4.14
C TYR A 45 -44.13 9.41 -2.91
N ILE A 46 -44.88 9.03 -1.87
CA ILE A 46 -44.33 8.37 -0.68
C ILE A 46 -43.68 7.03 -1.07
N ASN A 47 -44.34 6.20 -1.86
CA ASN A 47 -43.78 4.92 -2.30
C ASN A 47 -42.52 5.09 -3.14
N LYS A 48 -42.50 6.08 -4.06
CA LYS A 48 -41.28 6.43 -4.81
C LYS A 48 -40.15 6.84 -3.85
N PHE A 49 -40.45 7.68 -2.86
CA PHE A 49 -39.49 8.08 -1.85
C PHE A 49 -38.98 6.90 -1.02
N ILE A 50 -39.86 6.00 -0.55
CA ILE A 50 -39.48 4.81 0.22
C ILE A 50 -38.51 3.92 -0.57
N VAL A 51 -38.80 3.68 -1.85
CA VAL A 51 -37.93 2.87 -2.72
C VAL A 51 -36.55 3.55 -2.88
N GLU A 52 -36.51 4.84 -3.20
CA GLU A 52 -35.24 5.57 -3.32
C GLU A 52 -34.48 5.60 -1.99
N PHE A 53 -35.16 5.87 -0.88
CA PHE A 53 -34.58 5.88 0.46
C PHE A 53 -33.93 4.53 0.79
N ASN A 54 -34.65 3.42 0.62
CA ASN A 54 -34.14 2.09 0.91
C ASN A 54 -32.90 1.73 0.07
N ILE A 55 -32.91 2.07 -1.23
CA ILE A 55 -31.75 1.88 -2.12
C ILE A 55 -30.55 2.72 -1.65
N ASN A 56 -30.79 4.00 -1.35
CA ASN A 56 -29.73 4.93 -0.94
C ASN A 56 -29.14 4.56 0.42
N THR A 57 -29.97 4.17 1.39
CA THR A 57 -29.51 3.70 2.71
C THR A 57 -28.70 2.42 2.58
N LYS A 58 -29.09 1.48 1.69
CA LYS A 58 -28.29 0.28 1.43
C LYS A 58 -26.92 0.64 0.85
N PHE A 59 -26.88 1.56 -0.13
CA PHE A 59 -25.63 2.06 -0.70
C PHE A 59 -24.72 2.72 0.35
N MET A 60 -25.27 3.61 1.17
CA MET A 60 -24.53 4.27 2.26
C MET A 60 -24.00 3.26 3.28
N TYR A 61 -24.79 2.23 3.60
CA TYR A 61 -24.37 1.16 4.49
C TYR A 61 -23.21 0.35 3.91
N SER A 62 -23.29 -0.08 2.64
CA SER A 62 -22.19 -0.76 1.93
C SER A 62 -20.93 0.11 1.89
N LEU A 63 -21.06 1.40 1.55
CA LEU A 63 -19.95 2.33 1.55
C LEU A 63 -19.29 2.45 2.93
N SER A 64 -20.08 2.51 4.02
CA SER A 64 -19.55 2.56 5.39
C SER A 64 -18.76 1.30 5.80
N ARG A 65 -19.02 0.17 5.14
CA ARG A 65 -18.30 -1.10 5.31
C ARG A 65 -17.06 -1.20 4.43
N GLY A 66 -16.79 -0.20 3.59
CA GLY A 66 -15.66 -0.19 2.65
C GLY A 66 -15.94 -0.95 1.35
N GLU A 67 -17.19 -1.28 1.04
CA GLU A 67 -17.57 -1.96 -0.21
C GLU A 67 -17.61 -0.95 -1.38
N LEU A 68 -16.45 -0.67 -1.96
CA LEU A 68 -16.31 0.41 -2.93
C LEU A 68 -16.66 0.03 -4.38
N ASP A 69 -16.68 -1.26 -4.73
CA ASP A 69 -16.93 -1.73 -6.10
C ASP A 69 -18.42 -1.96 -6.43
N CYS A 70 -19.33 -1.49 -5.56
CA CYS A 70 -20.76 -1.55 -5.83
C CYS A 70 -21.21 -0.51 -6.87
N GLU A 71 -22.26 -0.85 -7.64
CA GLU A 71 -22.88 0.12 -8.56
C GLU A 71 -23.58 1.23 -7.76
N PRO A 72 -23.23 2.51 -7.97
CA PRO A 72 -23.88 3.61 -7.27
C PRO A 72 -25.35 3.74 -7.72
N PRO A 73 -26.27 4.08 -6.81
CA PRO A 73 -27.69 4.19 -7.14
C PRO A 73 -27.96 5.32 -8.13
N LYS A 74 -28.95 5.21 -9.03
CA LYS A 74 -29.28 6.28 -10.01
C LYS A 74 -29.99 7.51 -9.40
N SER A 75 -30.07 7.59 -8.07
CA SER A 75 -30.71 8.68 -7.33
C SER A 75 -30.11 10.05 -7.65
N LYS A 76 -30.98 11.05 -7.79
CA LYS A 76 -30.64 12.48 -7.97
C LYS A 76 -30.65 13.27 -6.66
N MET A 77 -30.95 12.62 -5.52
CA MET A 77 -30.94 13.28 -4.22
C MET A 77 -29.55 13.86 -3.92
N LEU A 78 -29.50 15.13 -3.55
CA LEU A 78 -28.25 15.87 -3.35
C LEU A 78 -27.31 15.17 -2.37
N GLY A 79 -27.84 14.70 -1.22
CA GLY A 79 -27.04 13.98 -0.23
C GLY A 79 -26.40 12.71 -0.79
N VAL A 80 -27.09 11.99 -1.67
CA VAL A 80 -26.57 10.77 -2.30
C VAL A 80 -25.45 11.08 -3.28
N GLN A 81 -25.51 12.22 -3.98
CA GLN A 81 -24.42 12.66 -4.86
C GLN A 81 -23.11 12.84 -4.10
N SER A 82 -23.16 13.40 -2.88
CA SER A 82 -21.98 13.52 -2.02
C SER A 82 -21.38 12.16 -1.66
N PHE A 83 -22.23 11.16 -1.35
CA PHE A 83 -21.75 9.80 -1.06
C PHE A 83 -21.18 9.08 -2.31
N LYS A 84 -21.72 9.34 -3.50
CA LYS A 84 -21.14 8.83 -4.76
C LYS A 84 -19.76 9.42 -5.01
N ASN A 85 -19.60 10.73 -4.81
CA ASN A 85 -18.30 11.40 -4.92
C ASN A 85 -17.32 10.81 -3.91
N LEU A 86 -17.76 10.60 -2.66
CA LEU A 86 -16.94 9.96 -1.64
C LEU A 86 -16.53 8.52 -2.05
N GLN A 87 -17.46 7.71 -2.55
CA GLN A 87 -17.15 6.38 -3.06
C GLN A 87 -16.08 6.45 -4.17
N ALA A 88 -16.24 7.33 -5.16
CA ALA A 88 -15.28 7.49 -6.26
C ALA A 88 -13.90 7.94 -5.76
N SER A 89 -13.86 8.92 -4.85
CA SER A 89 -12.64 9.37 -4.19
C SER A 89 -11.94 8.24 -3.44
N LEU A 90 -12.67 7.43 -2.68
CA LEU A 90 -12.11 6.30 -1.94
C LEU A 90 -11.57 5.22 -2.89
N ARG A 91 -12.27 4.89 -3.98
CA ARG A 91 -11.76 3.94 -4.99
C ARG A 91 -10.45 4.41 -5.60
N HIS A 92 -10.40 5.69 -5.97
CA HIS A 92 -9.20 6.28 -6.53
C HIS A 92 -8.05 6.30 -5.52
N LEU A 93 -8.33 6.59 -4.25
CA LEU A 93 -7.36 6.50 -3.17
C LEU A 93 -6.80 5.08 -3.04
N THR A 94 -7.67 4.06 -3.01
CA THR A 94 -7.26 2.66 -2.95
C THR A 94 -6.31 2.30 -4.09
N TRP A 95 -6.64 2.71 -5.32
CA TRP A 95 -5.77 2.49 -6.47
C TRP A 95 -4.41 3.21 -6.33
N LYS A 96 -4.40 4.48 -5.89
CA LYS A 96 -3.14 5.22 -5.66
C LYS A 96 -2.28 4.59 -4.57
N THR A 97 -2.89 4.14 -3.48
CA THR A 97 -2.18 3.41 -2.43
C THR A 97 -1.55 2.12 -2.95
N GLN A 98 -2.21 1.40 -3.86
CA GLN A 98 -1.63 0.21 -4.50
C GLN A 98 -0.41 0.57 -5.37
N GLN A 99 -0.45 1.67 -6.13
CA GLN A 99 0.71 2.12 -6.93
C GLN A 99 1.90 2.51 -6.04
N ILE A 100 1.65 3.25 -4.96
CA ILE A 100 2.68 3.60 -3.96
C ILE A 100 3.29 2.34 -3.34
N ALA A 101 2.47 1.34 -3.02
CA ALA A 101 2.95 0.06 -2.49
C ALA A 101 3.83 -0.71 -3.48
N THR A 102 3.69 -0.47 -4.79
CA THR A 102 4.57 -1.02 -5.83
C THR A 102 5.83 -0.19 -6.08
N GLY A 103 6.00 0.93 -5.36
CA GLY A 103 7.18 1.81 -5.46
C GLY A 103 6.98 3.05 -6.32
N ASP A 104 5.77 3.32 -6.84
CA ASP A 104 5.48 4.56 -7.54
C ASP A 104 5.06 5.67 -6.57
N PHE A 105 6.04 6.43 -6.09
CA PHE A 105 5.82 7.55 -5.17
C PHE A 105 5.39 8.86 -5.86
N THR A 106 5.27 8.88 -7.19
CA THR A 106 4.81 10.07 -7.93
C THR A 106 3.32 10.36 -7.73
N GLN A 107 2.59 9.41 -7.14
CA GLN A 107 1.17 9.51 -6.87
C GLN A 107 0.87 10.53 -5.76
N SER A 108 0.01 11.50 -6.05
CA SER A 108 -0.48 12.49 -5.09
C SER A 108 -1.99 12.40 -4.90
N VAL A 109 -2.52 12.91 -3.80
CA VAL A 109 -3.96 13.02 -3.54
C VAL A 109 -4.33 14.47 -3.31
N ASP A 110 -5.32 14.97 -4.06
CA ASP A 110 -5.75 16.39 -4.04
C ASP A 110 -7.20 16.57 -3.55
N PHE A 111 -7.82 15.49 -3.05
CA PHE A 111 -9.20 15.48 -2.55
C PHE A 111 -9.24 15.17 -1.04
N ILE A 112 -10.33 15.53 -0.35
CA ILE A 112 -10.53 15.37 1.13
C ILE A 112 -9.67 16.34 1.98
N GLY A 113 -9.17 17.44 1.40
CA GLY A 113 -8.61 18.56 2.17
C GLY A 113 -7.38 18.17 3.01
N ASP A 114 -7.45 18.30 4.33
CA ASP A 114 -6.29 18.06 5.21
C ASP A 114 -5.78 16.62 5.21
N PHE A 115 -6.65 15.64 4.91
CA PHE A 115 -6.22 14.26 4.71
C PHE A 115 -5.23 14.15 3.54
N SER A 116 -5.48 14.89 2.46
CA SER A 116 -4.67 14.88 1.25
C SER A 116 -3.25 15.36 1.55
N LYS A 117 -3.12 16.43 2.36
CA LYS A 117 -1.83 16.94 2.83
C LYS A 117 -1.08 15.90 3.65
N ALA A 118 -1.71 15.32 4.66
CA ALA A 118 -1.08 14.33 5.53
C ALA A 118 -0.65 13.07 4.75
N PHE A 119 -1.50 12.61 3.83
CA PHE A 119 -1.20 11.48 2.95
C PHE A 119 0.00 11.78 2.04
N ASN A 120 0.01 12.93 1.36
CA ASN A 120 1.12 13.30 0.48
C ASN A 120 2.44 13.47 1.24
N THR A 121 2.40 14.05 2.45
CA THR A 121 3.58 14.13 3.32
C THR A 121 4.09 12.74 3.70
N MET A 122 3.21 11.80 4.03
CA MET A 122 3.59 10.41 4.31
C MET A 122 4.24 9.75 3.08
N THR A 123 3.68 9.93 1.88
CA THR A 123 4.26 9.41 0.62
C THR A 123 5.66 9.98 0.37
N GLN A 124 5.84 11.30 0.55
CA GLN A 124 7.16 11.94 0.39
C GLN A 124 8.19 11.41 1.40
N GLN A 125 7.79 11.24 2.66
CA GLN A 125 8.69 10.66 3.68
C GLN A 125 9.09 9.23 3.32
N LEU A 126 8.17 8.46 2.76
CA LEU A 126 8.44 7.09 2.33
C LEU A 126 9.44 7.07 1.15
N GLU A 127 9.23 7.92 0.14
CA GLU A 127 10.16 8.09 -0.99
C GLU A 127 11.58 8.45 -0.53
N GLN A 128 11.69 9.40 0.41
CA GLN A 128 12.97 9.80 0.97
C GLN A 128 13.65 8.63 1.69
N ALA A 129 12.91 7.89 2.52
CA ALA A 129 13.46 6.74 3.24
C ALA A 129 13.97 5.64 2.29
N PHE A 130 13.24 5.36 1.19
CA PHE A 130 13.70 4.44 0.16
C PHE A 130 14.99 4.91 -0.50
N THR A 131 15.05 6.19 -0.88
CA THR A 131 16.24 6.80 -1.50
C THR A 131 17.45 6.75 -0.58
N ASP A 132 17.26 7.02 0.72
CA ASP A 132 18.34 6.97 1.71
C ASP A 132 18.89 5.55 1.87
N ILE A 133 18.00 4.53 1.88
CA ILE A 133 18.40 3.12 1.93
C ILE A 133 19.18 2.73 0.68
N GLU A 134 18.74 3.15 -0.51
CA GLU A 134 19.47 2.88 -1.76
C GLU A 134 20.87 3.49 -1.74
N ASN A 135 21.00 4.75 -1.32
CA ASN A 135 22.28 5.42 -1.18
C ASN A 135 23.21 4.72 -0.17
N ALA A 136 22.68 4.33 0.99
CA ALA A 136 23.45 3.62 2.01
C ALA A 136 23.94 2.25 1.50
N ASN A 137 23.09 1.53 0.76
CA ASN A 137 23.45 0.26 0.14
C ASN A 137 24.55 0.43 -0.93
N ALA A 138 24.44 1.49 -1.75
CA ALA A 138 25.45 1.81 -2.76
C ALA A 138 26.80 2.15 -2.11
N GLU A 139 26.79 2.94 -1.04
CA GLU A 139 28.01 3.25 -0.28
C GLU A 139 28.61 1.98 0.32
N LEU A 140 27.81 1.14 0.98
CA LEU A 140 28.25 -0.11 1.58
C LEU A 140 28.86 -1.06 0.54
N ALA A 141 28.25 -1.17 -0.64
CA ALA A 141 28.80 -1.95 -1.76
C ALA A 141 30.16 -1.41 -2.23
N LEU A 142 30.30 -0.08 -2.34
CA LEU A 142 31.56 0.56 -2.70
C LEU A 142 32.65 0.30 -1.66
N LYS A 143 32.34 0.47 -0.36
CA LYS A 143 33.27 0.21 0.75
C LYS A 143 33.71 -1.25 0.76
N ASN A 144 32.78 -2.20 0.60
CA ASN A 144 33.10 -3.62 0.52
C ASN A 144 34.05 -3.93 -0.66
N LYS A 145 33.82 -3.32 -1.83
CA LYS A 145 34.71 -3.46 -2.99
C LYS A 145 36.11 -2.90 -2.72
N GLN A 146 36.20 -1.74 -2.06
CA GLN A 146 37.49 -1.12 -1.69
C GLN A 146 38.24 -1.98 -0.69
N ILE A 147 37.59 -2.43 0.39
CA ILE A 147 38.18 -3.32 1.40
C ILE A 147 38.68 -4.62 0.75
N THR A 148 37.86 -5.25 -0.08
CA THR A 148 38.23 -6.48 -0.79
C THR A 148 39.45 -6.24 -1.69
N SER A 149 39.52 -5.09 -2.35
CA SER A 149 40.66 -4.72 -3.21
C SER A 149 41.93 -4.50 -2.39
N SER A 150 41.83 -3.85 -1.23
CA SER A 150 42.95 -3.66 -0.29
C SER A 150 43.46 -4.98 0.26
N ILE A 151 42.56 -5.92 0.60
CA ILE A 151 42.93 -7.26 1.06
C ILE A 151 43.65 -8.03 -0.06
N ARG A 152 43.17 -7.97 -1.31
CA ARG A 152 43.87 -8.57 -2.46
C ARG A 152 45.23 -7.93 -2.73
N TYR A 153 45.36 -6.62 -2.50
CA TYR A 153 46.64 -5.96 -2.63
C TYR A 153 47.63 -6.43 -1.55
N ALA A 154 47.19 -6.57 -0.30
CA ALA A 154 47.98 -7.16 0.76
C ALA A 154 48.40 -8.61 0.43
N GLN A 155 47.53 -9.40 -0.20
CA GLN A 155 47.87 -10.74 -0.70
C GLN A 155 49.04 -10.70 -1.70
N ARG A 156 49.05 -9.74 -2.62
CA ARG A 156 50.15 -9.59 -3.59
C ARG A 156 51.47 -9.24 -2.91
N ILE A 157 51.43 -8.36 -1.90
CA ILE A 157 52.62 -8.05 -1.09
C ILE A 157 53.11 -9.29 -0.35
N GLN A 158 52.21 -10.01 0.32
CA GLN A 158 52.55 -11.24 1.03
C GLN A 158 53.23 -12.25 0.09
N GLN A 159 52.67 -12.48 -1.09
CA GLN A 159 53.25 -13.39 -2.09
C GLN A 159 54.63 -12.94 -2.60
N ALA A 160 54.88 -11.63 -2.67
CA ALA A 160 56.17 -11.09 -3.10
C ALA A 160 57.28 -11.23 -2.04
N ILE A 161 56.91 -11.32 -0.76
CA ILE A 161 57.86 -11.52 0.35
C ILE A 161 58.24 -13.00 0.49
N LEU A 162 57.32 -13.92 0.17
CA LEU A 162 57.59 -15.35 0.25
C LEU A 162 58.73 -15.75 -0.71
N PRO A 163 59.65 -16.63 -0.28
CA PRO A 163 60.72 -17.16 -1.12
C PRO A 163 60.16 -17.73 -2.42
N SER A 164 60.72 -17.30 -3.55
CA SER A 164 60.33 -17.85 -4.84
C SER A 164 60.74 -19.31 -4.94
N LYS A 165 59.97 -20.10 -5.68
CA LYS A 165 60.24 -21.52 -5.89
C LYS A 165 61.69 -21.80 -6.35
N PRO A 166 62.27 -21.05 -7.32
CA PRO A 166 63.67 -21.24 -7.71
C PRO A 166 64.68 -21.02 -6.58
N LYS A 167 64.43 -20.06 -5.67
CA LYS A 167 65.30 -19.82 -4.51
C LYS A 167 65.25 -20.98 -3.51
N LEU A 168 64.06 -21.52 -3.28
CA LEU A 168 63.87 -22.68 -2.40
C LEU A 168 64.53 -23.93 -2.98
N ASP A 169 64.34 -24.19 -4.27
CA ASP A 169 64.92 -25.33 -4.99
C ASP A 169 66.46 -25.31 -4.92
N GLN A 170 67.08 -24.14 -5.10
CA GLN A 170 68.54 -23.98 -5.06
C GLN A 170 69.13 -24.19 -3.65
N ALA A 171 68.37 -23.87 -2.61
CA ALA A 171 68.89 -23.84 -1.24
C ALA A 171 68.59 -25.12 -0.44
N LEU A 172 67.41 -25.72 -0.60
CA LEU A 172 66.93 -26.79 0.29
C LEU A 172 66.93 -28.19 -0.35
N GLY A 173 67.12 -28.29 -1.66
CA GLY A 173 67.07 -29.58 -2.37
C GLY A 173 65.68 -30.23 -2.29
N ASN A 174 65.53 -31.27 -1.45
CA ASN A 174 64.23 -31.93 -1.21
C ASN A 174 63.49 -31.26 -0.04
N TYR A 175 62.44 -30.51 -0.34
CA TYR A 175 61.62 -29.84 0.67
C TYR A 175 60.12 -29.92 0.32
N PHE A 176 59.26 -29.66 1.31
CA PHE A 176 57.84 -29.43 1.09
C PHE A 176 57.36 -28.25 1.93
N ILE A 177 56.32 -27.55 1.46
CA ILE A 177 55.70 -26.42 2.15
C ILE A 177 54.21 -26.69 2.27
N ILE A 178 53.66 -26.56 3.47
CA ILE A 178 52.22 -26.59 3.71
C ILE A 178 51.81 -25.17 4.09
N TYR A 179 51.05 -24.52 3.21
CA TYR A 179 50.57 -23.15 3.42
C TYR A 179 49.10 -23.05 2.99
N TYR A 180 48.20 -23.00 3.97
CA TYR A 180 46.75 -22.95 3.79
C TYR A 180 46.17 -21.74 4.53
N PRO A 181 46.12 -20.55 3.90
CA PRO A 181 45.45 -19.40 4.49
C PRO A 181 43.96 -19.66 4.69
N LYS A 182 43.39 -19.15 5.79
CA LYS A 182 41.94 -19.23 6.09
C LYS A 182 41.10 -18.34 5.15
N ASP A 183 41.62 -17.17 4.81
CA ASP A 183 40.98 -16.17 3.95
C ASP A 183 41.94 -15.76 2.81
N ILE A 184 41.69 -14.63 2.15
CA ILE A 184 42.50 -14.13 1.01
C ILE A 184 43.97 -13.89 1.40
N VAL A 185 44.25 -13.54 2.66
CA VAL A 185 45.60 -13.27 3.19
C VAL A 185 45.79 -14.09 4.47
N SER A 186 46.97 -14.69 4.66
CA SER A 186 47.32 -15.35 5.94
C SER A 186 47.97 -14.37 6.92
N GLY A 187 47.91 -14.66 8.22
CA GLY A 187 48.84 -14.06 9.20
C GLY A 187 50.23 -14.69 9.17
N ASP A 188 50.34 -15.93 8.68
CA ASP A 188 51.58 -16.71 8.68
C ASP A 188 52.43 -16.38 7.44
N PHE A 189 53.76 -16.44 7.59
CA PHE A 189 54.70 -16.32 6.49
C PHE A 189 55.96 -17.14 6.77
N TYR A 190 56.66 -17.55 5.72
CA TYR A 190 57.96 -18.23 5.79
C TYR A 190 58.98 -17.46 4.96
N TRP A 191 60.25 -17.49 5.37
CA TRP A 191 61.36 -16.84 4.67
C TRP A 191 62.59 -17.74 4.65
N LEU A 192 63.54 -17.41 3.77
CA LEU A 192 64.76 -18.18 3.55
C LEU A 192 65.92 -17.21 3.32
N THR A 193 67.05 -17.43 3.98
CA THR A 193 68.30 -16.66 3.78
C THR A 193 69.50 -17.61 3.83
N GLN A 194 70.58 -17.29 3.12
CA GLN A 194 71.83 -18.06 3.15
C GLN A 194 72.89 -17.28 3.94
N VAL A 195 73.63 -17.94 4.83
CA VAL A 195 74.69 -17.35 5.68
C VAL A 195 75.93 -18.24 5.67
N GLU A 196 77.08 -17.70 5.26
CA GLU A 196 78.41 -18.36 5.30
C GLU A 196 78.40 -19.84 4.81
N ASP A 197 77.90 -20.06 3.58
CA ASP A 197 77.74 -21.37 2.91
C ASP A 197 76.77 -22.37 3.58
N LYS A 198 75.98 -21.93 4.57
CA LYS A 198 74.86 -22.68 5.14
C LYS A 198 73.53 -21.97 4.87
N VAL A 199 72.51 -22.78 4.59
CA VAL A 199 71.12 -22.34 4.41
C VAL A 199 70.39 -22.43 5.74
#